data_AF-A0A2E0W6Y1-F1
#
_entry.id   AF-A0A2E0W6Y1-F1
#
_cell.length_a   1.000
_cell.length_b   1.000
_cell.length_c   1.000
_cell.angle_alpha   90.00
_cell.angle_beta   90.00
_cell.angle_gamma   90.00
#
_symmetry.space_group_name_H-M   'P 1'
#
loop_
_entity.id
_entity.type
_entity.pdbx_description
1 polymer ?
#
loop_
_entity_poly.entity_id
_entity_poly.type
_entity_poly.pdbx_seq_one_letter_code
_entity_poly.pdbx_strand_id
1 'polypeptide(L)'
;MNDDSQIKKLSTSELIKNIALNSDNISLNLLLATRKLFILDGKRYLLPEYLWNLKQRGFYPFISISNSEGKVDEKIDLTYDRTLQKFSILKPDSSVDEGEGPYCDNQYKVLYEKINELKSEGFFTNEIELELEIEKNFRNMVLRHLRYSWLEVCRKTNHSYHRYRWELPDETIELMKPRWIKGNEFRKWLEKNIENTEAQRSPERELVQKQIYEWFGYSYDTSMDQESGLTNILDSNEDPIKSVEEEIFRGKFFKEIATEKSSNSHHLRPAIRILGKEKIYQLVYRILDSFGYDENSDAKIANDFGLSKATYSRFAGRDWRKGDSFEIPDLWKNIAHVVASDPIFFEAAIDYGLKDSIEFVLEVISKEN
;
A
#
# COMPACT_ATOMS: atom_id res chain seq x y z
N MET A 1 -18.92 34.91 24.55
CA MET A 1 -19.90 33.85 24.20
C MET A 1 -20.50 34.05 22.81
N ASN A 2 -19.72 34.54 21.83
CA ASN A 2 -20.22 34.92 20.50
C ASN A 2 -19.61 34.11 19.35
N ASP A 3 -18.94 32.99 19.61
CA ASP A 3 -18.08 32.35 18.60
C ASP A 3 -18.40 30.90 18.22
N ASP A 4 -19.12 30.12 19.04
CA ASP A 4 -19.41 28.72 18.71
C ASP A 4 -20.25 28.55 17.42
N SER A 5 -21.07 29.55 17.09
CA SER A 5 -21.86 29.56 15.85
C SER A 5 -20.99 29.86 14.63
N GLN A 6 -19.92 30.66 14.79
CA GLN A 6 -19.01 30.98 13.70
C GLN A 6 -18.05 29.82 13.43
N ILE A 7 -17.52 29.18 14.47
CA ILE A 7 -16.58 28.06 14.35
C ILE A 7 -17.23 26.86 13.62
N LYS A 8 -18.54 26.61 13.84
CA LYS A 8 -19.28 25.55 13.12
C LYS A 8 -19.33 25.72 11.60
N LYS A 9 -19.17 26.95 11.11
CA LYS A 9 -19.20 27.29 9.69
C LYS A 9 -17.83 27.17 8.99
N LEU A 10 -16.76 26.91 9.73
CA LEU A 10 -15.43 26.75 9.15
C LEU A 10 -15.38 25.55 8.21
N SER A 11 -14.72 25.73 7.07
CA SER A 11 -14.40 24.66 6.12
C SER A 11 -13.48 23.61 6.76
N THR A 12 -13.40 22.40 6.20
CA THR A 12 -12.48 21.37 6.70
C THR A 12 -11.03 21.85 6.60
N SER A 13 -10.69 22.58 5.53
CA SER A 13 -9.37 23.17 5.36
C SER A 13 -8.99 24.16 6.47
N GLU A 14 -9.94 24.97 6.95
CA GLU A 14 -9.70 25.92 8.03
C GLU A 14 -9.55 25.23 9.38
N LEU A 15 -10.36 24.21 9.65
CA LEU A 15 -10.23 23.39 10.86
C LEU A 15 -8.84 22.73 10.90
N ILE A 16 -8.42 22.10 9.80
CA ILE A 16 -7.08 21.48 9.69
C ILE A 16 -5.97 22.52 9.92
N LYS A 17 -6.08 23.71 9.32
CA LYS A 17 -5.12 24.81 9.52
C LYS A 17 -5.00 25.21 10.99
N ASN A 18 -6.14 25.40 11.67
CA ASN A 18 -6.15 25.81 13.07
C ASN A 18 -5.53 24.75 13.98
N ILE A 19 -5.79 23.48 13.72
CA ILE A 19 -5.17 22.37 14.45
C ILE A 19 -3.66 22.32 14.20
N ALA A 20 -3.25 22.42 12.93
CA ALA A 20 -1.86 22.31 12.52
C ALA A 20 -0.96 23.45 13.04
N LEU A 21 -1.47 24.69 13.04
CA LEU A 21 -0.67 25.88 13.35
C LEU A 21 -0.82 26.37 14.78
N ASN A 22 -1.99 26.16 15.38
CA ASN A 22 -2.32 26.73 16.69
C ASN A 22 -2.64 25.66 17.74
N SER A 23 -2.53 24.37 17.40
CA SER A 23 -2.95 23.27 18.28
C SER A 23 -4.37 23.47 18.84
N ASP A 24 -5.29 23.99 18.01
CA ASP A 24 -6.62 24.39 18.45
C ASP A 24 -7.53 23.18 18.76
N ASN A 25 -7.75 22.96 20.05
CA ASN A 25 -8.62 21.89 20.56
C ASN A 25 -10.09 22.04 20.15
N ILE A 26 -10.59 23.27 19.96
CA ILE A 26 -11.98 23.47 19.54
C ILE A 26 -12.14 23.02 18.10
N SER A 27 -11.23 23.43 17.22
CA SER A 27 -11.21 22.98 15.81
C SER A 27 -11.05 21.46 15.70
N LEU A 28 -10.19 20.85 16.54
CA LEU A 28 -10.02 19.39 16.58
C LEU A 28 -11.32 18.67 16.95
N ASN A 29 -11.95 19.08 18.04
CA ASN A 29 -13.20 18.46 18.50
C ASN A 29 -14.31 18.62 17.46
N LEU A 30 -14.40 19.78 16.81
CA LEU A 30 -15.39 20.01 15.76
C LEU A 30 -15.14 19.13 14.53
N LEU A 31 -13.89 19.00 14.09
CA LEU A 31 -13.50 18.13 12.98
C LEU A 31 -13.91 16.68 13.27
N LEU A 32 -13.49 16.15 14.42
CA LEU A 32 -13.72 14.74 14.79
C LEU A 32 -15.19 14.41 15.09
N ALA A 33 -15.97 15.37 15.61
CA ALA A 33 -17.36 15.14 16.01
C ALA A 33 -18.37 15.40 14.88
N THR A 34 -18.02 16.17 13.84
CA THR A 34 -19.02 16.63 12.85
C THR A 34 -18.65 16.37 11.40
N ARG A 35 -17.37 16.23 11.05
CA ARG A 35 -16.95 16.10 9.65
C ARG A 35 -16.83 14.62 9.28
N LYS A 36 -17.80 14.14 8.49
CA LYS A 36 -17.84 12.76 7.99
C LYS A 36 -17.00 12.62 6.73
N LEU A 37 -15.68 12.59 6.92
CA LEU A 37 -14.65 12.60 5.87
C LEU A 37 -14.20 11.20 5.45
N PHE A 38 -14.83 10.14 5.94
CA PHE A 38 -14.36 8.78 5.67
C PHE A 38 -15.46 7.97 4.99
N ILE A 39 -15.23 7.57 3.74
CA ILE A 39 -16.15 6.71 3.00
C ILE A 39 -15.76 5.24 3.17
N LEU A 40 -16.74 4.40 3.48
CA LEU A 40 -16.66 2.94 3.50
C LEU A 40 -17.98 2.36 2.98
N ASP A 41 -17.95 1.52 1.95
CA ASP A 41 -19.13 0.98 1.24
C ASP A 41 -20.15 2.06 0.82
N GLY A 42 -19.65 3.17 0.28
CA GLY A 42 -20.49 4.30 -0.14
C GLY A 42 -21.16 5.07 0.99
N LYS A 43 -20.88 4.76 2.27
CA LYS A 43 -21.37 5.50 3.44
C LYS A 43 -20.26 6.36 4.04
N ARG A 44 -20.62 7.56 4.50
CA ARG A 44 -19.71 8.51 5.16
C ARG A 44 -19.74 8.36 6.68
N TYR A 45 -18.56 8.37 7.29
CA TYR A 45 -18.31 8.13 8.72
C TYR A 45 -17.42 9.22 9.33
N LEU A 46 -17.58 9.45 10.63
CA LEU A 46 -16.59 10.17 11.44
C LEU A 46 -15.33 9.30 11.61
N LEU A 47 -14.18 9.89 11.97
CA LEU A 47 -12.94 9.14 12.15
C LEU A 47 -13.08 7.94 13.13
N PRO A 48 -13.64 8.10 14.35
CA PRO A 48 -13.77 6.97 15.27
C PRO A 48 -14.71 5.89 14.73
N GLU A 49 -15.80 6.29 14.08
CA GLU A 49 -16.75 5.37 13.46
C GLU A 49 -16.11 4.59 12.31
N TYR A 50 -15.32 5.26 11.48
CA TYR A 50 -14.59 4.64 10.38
C TYR A 50 -13.61 3.57 10.89
N LEU A 51 -12.76 3.94 11.85
CA LEU A 51 -11.82 3.01 12.49
C LEU A 51 -12.54 1.84 13.17
N TRP A 52 -13.69 2.09 13.79
CA TRP A 52 -14.51 1.05 14.41
C TRP A 52 -15.09 0.08 13.37
N ASN A 53 -15.59 0.60 12.24
CA ASN A 53 -16.11 -0.25 11.17
C ASN A 53 -15.01 -1.09 10.52
N LEU A 54 -13.81 -0.55 10.34
CA LEU A 54 -12.65 -1.33 9.88
C LEU A 54 -12.34 -2.48 10.86
N LYS A 55 -12.25 -2.16 12.15
CA LYS A 55 -12.05 -3.15 13.22
C LYS A 55 -13.12 -4.26 13.21
N GLN A 56 -14.41 -3.92 13.16
CA GLN A 56 -15.51 -4.89 13.23
C GLN A 56 -15.54 -5.86 12.04
N ARG A 57 -15.05 -5.42 10.88
CA ARG A 57 -14.97 -6.27 9.69
C ARG A 57 -13.79 -7.23 9.73
N GLY A 58 -12.96 -7.20 10.78
CA GLY A 58 -11.64 -7.82 10.76
C GLY A 58 -10.76 -7.25 9.65
N PHE A 59 -11.15 -6.08 9.12
CA PHE A 59 -10.62 -5.56 7.89
C PHE A 59 -9.50 -4.57 8.20
N TYR A 60 -8.31 -5.14 8.29
CA TYR A 60 -7.09 -4.38 8.17
C TYR A 60 -6.43 -4.84 6.87
N PRO A 61 -6.40 -3.99 5.82
CA PRO A 61 -5.97 -4.35 4.45
C PRO A 61 -4.50 -4.78 4.34
N PHE A 62 -3.81 -4.96 5.45
CA PHE A 62 -2.39 -5.29 5.54
C PHE A 62 -2.12 -6.38 6.57
N ILE A 63 -3.15 -7.02 7.15
CA ILE A 63 -2.97 -8.06 8.16
C ILE A 63 -3.38 -9.41 7.57
N SER A 64 -2.40 -10.21 7.18
CA SER A 64 -2.59 -11.66 7.06
C SER A 64 -2.59 -12.25 8.47
N ILE A 65 -3.75 -12.35 9.10
CA ILE A 65 -3.87 -12.96 10.42
C ILE A 65 -3.62 -14.47 10.24
N SER A 66 -2.41 -14.93 10.55
CA SER A 66 -2.22 -16.38 10.70
C SER A 66 -2.97 -16.83 11.95
N ASN A 67 -3.72 -17.94 11.87
CA ASN A 67 -4.43 -18.53 13.02
C ASN A 67 -3.49 -18.87 14.20
N SER A 68 -2.17 -18.83 13.98
CA SER A 68 -1.11 -19.01 14.97
C SER A 68 -0.71 -17.74 15.74
N GLU A 69 -1.12 -16.54 15.32
CA GLU A 69 -0.79 -15.33 16.08
C GLU A 69 -1.59 -15.31 17.40
N GLY A 70 -0.88 -15.33 18.53
CA GLY A 70 -1.51 -15.17 19.83
C GLY A 70 -2.07 -13.75 20.00
N LYS A 71 -3.25 -13.64 20.63
CA LYS A 71 -3.85 -12.37 21.07
C LYS A 71 -4.21 -11.39 19.95
N VAL A 72 -4.66 -11.89 18.80
CA VAL A 72 -5.09 -11.06 17.65
C VAL A 72 -6.08 -9.97 18.08
N ASP A 73 -7.12 -10.32 18.85
CA ASP A 73 -8.14 -9.36 19.31
C ASP A 73 -7.54 -8.22 20.14
N GLU A 74 -6.60 -8.54 21.04
CA GLU A 74 -5.88 -7.53 21.84
C GLU A 74 -5.06 -6.60 20.94
N LYS A 75 -4.40 -7.15 19.92
CA LYS A 75 -3.62 -6.34 18.96
C LYS A 75 -4.52 -5.42 18.13
N ILE A 76 -5.67 -5.92 17.70
CA ILE A 76 -6.69 -5.18 16.96
C ILE A 76 -7.18 -3.98 17.79
N ASP A 77 -7.51 -4.22 19.06
CA ASP A 77 -7.96 -3.19 20.00
C ASP A 77 -6.90 -2.12 20.23
N LEU A 78 -5.67 -2.54 20.54
CA LEU A 78 -4.55 -1.63 20.74
C LEU A 78 -4.25 -0.82 19.46
N THR A 79 -4.42 -1.42 18.29
CA THR A 79 -4.18 -0.75 17.01
C THR A 79 -5.22 0.34 16.74
N TYR A 80 -6.49 0.04 17.01
CA TYR A 80 -7.57 1.02 16.97
C TYR A 80 -7.27 2.20 17.91
N ASP A 81 -6.99 1.90 19.19
CA ASP A 81 -6.75 2.94 20.20
C ASP A 81 -5.56 3.82 19.85
N ARG A 82 -4.43 3.22 19.46
CA ARG A 82 -3.23 3.96 19.08
C ARG A 82 -3.44 4.83 17.86
N THR A 83 -4.19 4.35 16.87
CA THR A 83 -4.48 5.13 15.67
C THR A 83 -5.38 6.30 16.01
N LEU A 84 -6.42 6.07 16.80
CA LEU A 84 -7.30 7.13 17.25
C LEU A 84 -6.52 8.20 18.04
N GLN A 85 -5.66 7.79 18.98
CA GLN A 85 -4.80 8.69 19.77
C GLN A 85 -3.94 9.61 18.89
N LYS A 86 -3.36 9.10 17.81
CA LYS A 86 -2.53 9.89 16.86
C LYS A 86 -3.30 11.03 16.20
N PHE A 87 -4.63 10.99 16.17
CA PHE A 87 -5.47 11.99 15.54
C PHE A 87 -6.37 12.75 16.51
N SER A 88 -6.37 12.40 17.79
CA SER A 88 -7.27 12.98 18.81
C SER A 88 -6.55 13.64 19.99
N ILE A 89 -5.23 13.47 20.13
CA ILE A 89 -4.47 14.04 21.24
C ILE A 89 -3.60 15.20 20.76
N LEU A 90 -3.84 16.40 21.28
CA LEU A 90 -3.00 17.57 21.05
C LEU A 90 -1.77 17.57 21.96
N LYS A 91 -0.74 18.28 21.51
CA LYS A 91 0.40 18.62 22.35
C LYS A 91 -0.07 19.53 23.49
N PRO A 92 0.23 19.21 24.77
CA PRO A 92 -0.09 20.10 25.87
C PRO A 92 0.77 21.38 25.80
N ASP A 93 0.21 22.51 26.27
CA ASP A 93 0.88 23.81 26.26
C ASP A 93 2.12 23.89 27.18
N SER A 94 2.23 22.98 28.16
CA SER A 94 3.38 22.90 29.05
C SER A 94 4.56 22.20 28.37
N SER A 95 5.79 22.61 28.72
CA SER A 95 7.09 22.13 28.22
C SER A 95 7.39 20.66 28.51
N VAL A 96 6.48 19.76 28.12
CA VAL A 96 6.69 18.33 28.11
C VAL A 96 7.80 18.05 27.11
N ASP A 97 8.74 17.19 27.50
CA ASP A 97 9.84 16.75 26.65
C ASP A 97 9.31 16.41 25.25
N GLU A 98 9.98 16.90 24.21
CA GLU A 98 9.60 16.72 22.80
C GLU A 98 9.48 15.24 22.38
N GLY A 99 9.87 14.30 23.25
CA GLY A 99 9.76 12.86 23.06
C GLY A 99 8.47 12.19 23.54
N GLU A 100 7.60 12.86 24.31
CA GLU A 100 6.43 12.19 24.91
C GLU A 100 5.15 12.25 24.06
N GLY A 101 5.07 11.35 23.08
CA GLY A 101 3.79 10.88 22.54
C GLY A 101 3.45 11.33 21.12
N PRO A 102 2.54 10.61 20.45
CA PRO A 102 2.13 10.97 19.11
C PRO A 102 1.09 12.11 19.17
N TYR A 103 1.55 13.35 19.17
CA TYR A 103 0.68 14.49 19.05
C TYR A 103 0.10 14.61 17.64
N CYS A 104 -1.19 14.95 17.56
CA CYS A 104 -1.92 15.00 16.30
C CYS A 104 -1.60 16.21 15.44
N ASP A 105 -1.14 17.31 16.06
CA ASP A 105 -0.70 18.54 15.39
C ASP A 105 0.30 18.27 14.26
N ASN A 106 1.26 17.38 14.47
CA ASN A 106 2.22 16.96 13.43
C ASN A 106 1.54 16.31 12.22
N GLN A 107 0.51 15.48 12.44
CA GLN A 107 -0.18 14.82 11.33
C GLN A 107 -1.05 15.82 10.57
N TYR A 108 -1.72 16.71 11.29
CA TYR A 108 -2.48 17.79 10.67
C TYR A 108 -1.58 18.80 9.96
N LYS A 109 -0.35 19.02 10.43
CA LYS A 109 0.64 19.86 9.75
C LYS A 109 1.06 19.28 8.40
N VAL A 110 1.39 17.99 8.35
CA VAL A 110 1.68 17.31 7.07
C VAL A 110 0.49 17.38 6.12
N LEU A 111 -0.72 17.15 6.62
CA LEU A 111 -1.94 17.27 5.82
C LEU A 111 -2.16 18.71 5.32
N TYR A 112 -1.96 19.71 6.18
CA TYR A 112 -2.11 21.12 5.85
C TYR A 112 -1.10 21.58 4.79
N GLU A 113 0.17 21.19 4.93
CA GLU A 113 1.23 21.47 3.96
C GLU A 113 0.89 20.87 2.59
N LYS A 114 0.40 19.63 2.56
CA LYS A 114 -0.01 18.98 1.30
C LYS A 114 -1.19 19.70 0.64
N ILE A 115 -2.19 20.11 1.43
CA ILE A 115 -3.34 20.86 0.92
C ILE A 115 -2.91 22.20 0.34
N ASN A 116 -1.99 22.90 1.00
CA ASN A 116 -1.48 24.20 0.52
C ASN A 116 -0.66 24.05 -0.76
N GLU A 117 0.17 23.01 -0.88
CA GLU A 117 0.90 22.68 -2.10
C GLU A 117 -0.07 22.54 -3.28
N LEU A 118 -1.08 21.67 -3.15
CA LEU A 118 -2.08 21.43 -4.19
C LEU A 118 -2.88 22.70 -4.54
N LYS A 119 -3.20 23.54 -3.55
CA LYS A 119 -3.83 24.85 -3.78
C LYS A 119 -2.94 25.79 -4.59
N SER A 120 -1.64 25.83 -4.27
CA SER A 120 -0.68 26.71 -4.94
C SER A 120 -0.43 26.33 -6.40
N GLU A 121 -0.57 25.05 -6.71
CA GLU A 121 -0.47 24.50 -8.07
C GLU A 121 -1.75 24.73 -8.90
N GLY A 122 -2.83 25.22 -8.29
CA GLY A 122 -4.07 25.53 -9.00
C GLY A 122 -4.88 24.30 -9.41
N PHE A 123 -4.70 23.16 -8.71
CA PHE A 123 -5.40 21.91 -9.02
C PHE A 123 -6.93 21.96 -8.81
N PHE A 124 -7.43 22.93 -8.04
CA PHE A 124 -8.85 23.01 -7.68
C PHE A 124 -9.50 24.26 -8.28
N THR A 125 -10.63 24.05 -8.93
CA THR A 125 -11.46 25.13 -9.48
C THR A 125 -12.45 25.69 -8.46
N ASN A 126 -12.79 24.90 -7.43
CA ASN A 126 -13.79 25.26 -6.43
C ASN A 126 -13.55 24.59 -5.06
N GLU A 127 -14.31 25.02 -4.06
CA GLU A 127 -14.21 24.53 -2.67
C GLU A 127 -14.65 23.06 -2.51
N ILE A 128 -15.56 22.57 -3.36
CA ILE A 128 -16.04 21.17 -3.30
C ILE A 128 -14.93 20.21 -3.72
N GLU A 129 -14.22 20.52 -4.81
CA GLU A 129 -13.06 19.75 -5.27
C GLU A 129 -11.97 19.71 -4.21
N LEU A 130 -11.71 20.84 -3.56
CA LEU A 130 -10.78 20.92 -2.45
C LEU A 130 -11.21 20.02 -1.28
N GLU A 131 -12.48 20.06 -0.87
CA GLU A 131 -13.00 19.23 0.22
C GLU A 131 -12.89 17.73 -0.10
N LEU A 132 -13.16 17.32 -1.34
CA LEU A 132 -12.98 15.92 -1.79
C LEU A 132 -11.51 15.49 -1.73
N GLU A 133 -10.59 16.36 -2.13
CA GLU A 133 -9.17 16.04 -2.07
C GLU A 133 -8.65 16.00 -0.62
N ILE A 134 -9.15 16.86 0.26
CA ILE A 134 -8.89 16.79 1.71
C ILE A 134 -9.38 15.46 2.28
N GLU A 135 -10.62 15.07 1.95
CA GLU A 135 -11.25 13.82 2.36
C GLU A 135 -10.35 12.63 2.02
N LYS A 136 -9.92 12.57 0.76
CA LYS A 136 -9.02 11.54 0.23
C LYS A 136 -7.67 11.52 0.94
N ASN A 137 -6.96 12.65 1.01
CA ASN A 137 -5.65 12.73 1.66
C ASN A 137 -5.72 12.37 3.15
N PHE A 138 -6.76 12.82 3.85
CA PHE A 138 -6.93 12.53 5.27
C PHE A 138 -7.21 11.04 5.51
N ARG A 139 -8.11 10.43 4.74
CA ARG A 139 -8.38 8.99 4.78
C ARG A 139 -7.12 8.17 4.56
N ASN A 140 -6.33 8.54 3.55
CA ASN A 140 -5.10 7.84 3.19
C ASN A 140 -4.03 7.93 4.30
N MET A 141 -3.90 9.12 4.90
CA MET A 141 -3.04 9.31 6.07
C MET A 141 -3.48 8.45 7.25
N VAL A 142 -4.79 8.38 7.54
CA VAL A 142 -5.35 7.54 8.62
C VAL A 142 -5.06 6.06 8.38
N LEU A 143 -5.26 5.55 7.16
CA LEU A 143 -4.96 4.15 6.82
C LEU A 143 -3.47 3.82 6.98
N ARG A 144 -2.58 4.74 6.55
CA ARG A 144 -1.13 4.59 6.76
C ARG A 144 -0.78 4.52 8.24
N HIS A 145 -1.37 5.38 9.06
CA HIS A 145 -1.16 5.37 10.50
C HIS A 145 -1.79 4.16 11.19
N LEU A 146 -2.89 3.62 10.67
CA LEU A 146 -3.47 2.35 11.12
C LEU A 146 -2.48 1.21 10.94
N ARG A 147 -1.82 1.13 9.77
CA ARG A 147 -0.74 0.18 9.50
C ARG A 147 0.41 0.36 10.48
N TYR A 148 0.90 1.58 10.66
CA TYR A 148 2.01 1.84 11.58
C TYR A 148 1.67 1.51 13.04
N SER A 149 0.44 1.80 13.47
CA SER A 149 -0.05 1.41 14.79
C SER A 149 -0.06 -0.12 14.93
N TRP A 150 -0.54 -0.86 13.93
CA TRP A 150 -0.50 -2.32 13.94
C TRP A 150 0.91 -2.87 14.10
N LEU A 151 1.85 -2.37 13.30
CA LEU A 151 3.26 -2.76 13.38
C LEU A 151 3.85 -2.47 14.76
N GLU A 152 3.53 -1.32 15.33
CA GLU A 152 3.99 -0.95 16.66
C GLU A 152 3.39 -1.86 17.75
N VAL A 153 2.10 -2.20 17.63
CA VAL A 153 1.41 -3.11 18.55
C VAL A 153 2.00 -4.50 18.46
N CYS A 154 2.21 -5.05 17.26
CA CYS A 154 2.89 -6.34 17.09
C CYS A 154 4.27 -6.31 17.75
N ARG A 155 5.06 -5.25 17.54
CA ARG A 155 6.37 -5.09 18.19
C ARG A 155 6.28 -5.02 19.72
N LYS A 156 5.25 -4.39 20.30
CA LYS A 156 5.08 -4.25 21.76
C LYS A 156 4.54 -5.51 22.43
N THR A 157 3.60 -6.19 21.76
CA THR A 157 2.95 -7.42 22.24
C THR A 157 3.85 -8.64 22.03
N ASN A 158 4.78 -8.58 21.08
CA ASN A 158 5.80 -9.61 20.89
C ASN A 158 6.84 -9.56 22.03
N HIS A 159 6.51 -10.25 23.13
CA HIS A 159 7.40 -10.46 24.27
C HIS A 159 8.59 -11.38 23.95
N SER A 160 8.70 -11.94 22.75
CA SER A 160 9.81 -12.81 22.39
C SER A 160 11.01 -12.05 21.87
N TYR A 161 10.88 -10.76 21.55
CA TYR A 161 11.96 -9.92 21.03
C TYR A 161 12.12 -8.59 21.81
N HIS A 162 13.29 -7.98 21.69
CA HIS A 162 13.65 -6.65 22.19
C HIS A 162 14.49 -5.91 21.16
N ARG A 163 14.41 -4.57 21.14
CA ARG A 163 15.31 -3.76 20.33
C ARG A 163 16.74 -3.93 20.81
N TYR A 164 17.65 -4.11 19.86
CA TYR A 164 19.08 -4.23 20.06
C TYR A 164 19.76 -3.24 19.12
N ARG A 165 20.58 -2.35 19.67
CA ARG A 165 21.40 -1.42 18.89
C ARG A 165 22.73 -2.09 18.58
N TRP A 166 22.97 -2.32 17.30
CA TRP A 166 24.25 -2.84 16.83
C TRP A 166 25.09 -1.66 16.33
N GLU A 167 26.12 -1.33 17.11
CA GLU A 167 27.07 -0.28 16.79
C GLU A 167 28.12 -0.81 15.81
N LEU A 168 28.09 -0.27 14.58
CA LEU A 168 29.11 -0.45 13.55
C LEU A 168 30.05 0.77 13.55
N PRO A 169 31.22 0.72 12.88
CA PRO A 169 32.17 1.84 12.87
C PRO A 169 31.59 3.18 12.44
N ASP A 170 30.64 3.17 11.50
CA ASP A 170 30.09 4.38 10.87
C ASP A 170 28.62 4.66 11.20
N GLU A 171 27.87 3.69 11.78
CA GLU A 171 26.43 3.81 12.02
C GLU A 171 25.94 2.91 13.17
N THR A 172 24.75 3.20 13.70
CA THR A 172 24.02 2.32 14.62
C THR A 172 22.78 1.73 13.94
N ILE A 173 22.72 0.41 13.82
CA ILE A 173 21.55 -0.29 13.27
C ILE A 173 20.65 -0.76 14.43
N GLU A 174 19.34 -0.48 14.35
CA GLU A 174 18.35 -1.04 15.28
C GLU A 174 17.79 -2.37 14.76
N LEU A 175 18.05 -3.45 15.48
CA LEU A 175 17.61 -4.83 15.18
C LEU A 175 16.66 -5.35 16.27
N MET A 176 15.86 -6.36 15.93
CA MET A 176 15.03 -7.11 16.87
C MET A 176 15.78 -8.38 17.31
N LYS A 177 16.19 -8.42 18.57
CA LYS A 177 16.91 -9.54 19.21
C LYS A 177 15.94 -10.39 20.03
N PRO A 178 15.99 -11.73 19.98
CA PRO A 178 15.21 -12.57 20.87
C PRO A 178 15.47 -12.24 22.35
N ARG A 179 14.45 -12.27 23.21
CA ARG A 179 14.61 -11.94 24.64
C ARG A 179 15.46 -12.95 25.39
N TRP A 180 15.39 -14.21 25.00
CA TRP A 180 16.05 -15.33 25.66
C TRP A 180 17.57 -15.40 25.38
N ILE A 181 18.09 -14.71 24.36
CA ILE A 181 19.54 -14.62 24.09
C ILE A 181 20.15 -13.39 24.78
N LYS A 182 21.33 -13.52 25.38
CA LYS A 182 22.02 -12.37 26.00
C LYS A 182 22.58 -11.44 24.91
N GLY A 183 22.67 -10.14 25.20
CA GLY A 183 23.17 -9.14 24.24
C GLY A 183 24.56 -9.44 23.69
N ASN A 184 25.49 -9.91 24.53
CA ASN A 184 26.85 -10.28 24.10
C ASN A 184 26.88 -11.54 23.22
N GLU A 185 26.06 -12.54 23.53
CA GLU A 185 25.93 -13.76 22.71
C GLU A 185 25.35 -13.42 21.34
N PHE A 186 24.33 -12.57 21.31
CA PHE A 186 23.75 -12.09 20.07
C PHE A 186 24.73 -11.25 19.24
N ARG A 187 25.50 -10.37 19.87
CA ARG A 187 26.57 -9.61 19.20
C ARG A 187 27.59 -10.52 18.52
N LYS A 188 28.10 -11.51 19.26
CA LYS A 188 29.07 -12.49 18.72
C LYS A 188 28.47 -13.29 17.58
N TRP A 189 27.17 -13.60 17.66
CA TRP A 189 26.47 -14.26 16.57
C TRP A 189 26.38 -13.34 15.34
N LEU A 190 26.03 -12.06 15.50
CA LEU A 190 26.00 -11.09 14.39
C LEU A 190 27.38 -10.97 13.73
N GLU A 191 28.42 -10.72 14.51
CA GLU A 191 29.80 -10.59 14.03
C GLU A 191 30.33 -11.84 13.33
N LYS A 192 29.81 -13.02 13.67
CA LYS A 192 30.20 -14.30 13.08
C LYS A 192 29.43 -14.64 11.80
N ASN A 193 28.14 -14.30 11.74
CA ASN A 193 27.24 -14.78 10.68
C ASN A 193 26.91 -13.71 9.64
N ILE A 194 27.17 -12.44 9.94
CA ILE A 194 26.93 -11.32 9.05
C ILE A 194 28.29 -10.74 8.70
N GLU A 195 28.79 -11.12 7.52
CA GLU A 195 30.05 -10.59 7.01
C GLU A 195 29.93 -9.07 6.86
N ASN A 196 30.97 -8.35 7.28
CA ASN A 196 31.04 -6.89 7.44
C ASN A 196 30.82 -6.08 6.13
N THR A 197 30.47 -6.75 5.04
CA THR A 197 30.30 -6.18 3.70
C THR A 197 28.91 -5.57 3.55
N GLU A 198 28.91 -4.23 3.53
CA GLU A 198 27.81 -3.36 3.12
C GLU A 198 26.52 -3.41 3.93
N ALA A 199 26.43 -3.93 5.17
CA ALA A 199 25.20 -3.89 5.99
C ALA A 199 24.58 -2.48 6.30
N GLN A 200 25.11 -1.44 5.68
CA GLN A 200 24.82 -0.01 5.85
C GLN A 200 23.68 0.51 4.93
N ARG A 201 23.17 -0.22 3.93
CA ARG A 201 22.01 0.24 3.14
C ARG A 201 20.69 -0.30 3.72
N SER A 202 19.62 0.50 3.63
CA SER A 202 18.25 0.11 4.04
C SER A 202 17.82 -1.31 3.62
N PRO A 203 18.08 -1.78 2.38
CA PRO A 203 17.75 -3.16 2.00
C PRO A 203 18.54 -4.24 2.74
N GLU A 204 19.76 -3.97 3.23
CA GLU A 204 20.53 -4.96 3.98
C GLU A 204 20.09 -5.09 5.45
N ARG A 205 19.52 -4.04 6.04
CA ARG A 205 18.90 -4.14 7.38
C ARG A 205 17.81 -5.21 7.41
N GLU A 206 16.98 -5.26 6.38
CA GLU A 206 15.93 -6.27 6.23
C GLU A 206 16.51 -7.67 6.05
N LEU A 207 17.60 -7.81 5.29
CA LEU A 207 18.31 -9.08 5.11
C LEU A 207 18.92 -9.59 6.43
N VAL A 208 19.57 -8.70 7.18
CA VAL A 208 20.12 -8.98 8.51
C VAL A 208 19.00 -9.44 9.46
N GLN A 209 17.88 -8.72 9.47
CA GLN A 209 16.74 -9.06 10.31
C GLN A 209 16.11 -10.40 9.92
N LYS A 210 16.05 -10.71 8.62
CA LYS A 210 15.60 -11.99 8.09
C LYS A 210 16.51 -13.14 8.54
N GLN A 211 17.83 -12.98 8.46
CA GLN A 211 18.80 -13.98 8.94
C GLN A 211 18.68 -14.25 10.45
N ILE A 212 18.43 -13.19 11.25
CA ILE A 212 18.15 -13.33 12.68
C ILE A 212 16.92 -14.22 12.90
N TYR A 213 15.84 -13.98 12.15
CA TYR A 213 14.61 -14.76 12.28
C TYR A 213 14.77 -16.21 11.82
N GLU A 214 15.51 -16.44 10.73
CA GLU A 214 15.82 -17.79 10.23
C GLU A 214 16.63 -18.60 11.25
N TRP A 215 17.60 -17.98 11.92
CA TRP A 215 18.49 -18.69 12.85
C TRP A 215 17.88 -18.92 14.23
N PHE A 216 17.28 -17.89 14.82
CA PHE A 216 16.74 -17.96 16.18
C PHE A 216 15.29 -18.46 16.21
N GLY A 217 14.71 -18.72 15.05
CA GLY A 217 13.34 -19.13 14.87
C GLY A 217 12.37 -17.95 14.92
N TYR A 218 11.38 -17.98 14.03
CA TYR A 218 10.18 -17.18 14.19
C TYR A 218 9.45 -17.65 15.46
N SER A 219 9.42 -16.84 16.52
CA SER A 219 8.24 -16.90 17.37
C SER A 219 7.16 -16.23 16.52
N TYR A 220 6.17 -17.00 16.05
CA TYR A 220 5.12 -16.51 15.15
C TYR A 220 4.72 -15.06 15.44
N ASP A 221 5.12 -14.20 14.52
CA ASP A 221 4.47 -12.96 14.12
C ASP A 221 5.12 -12.57 12.79
N THR A 222 4.29 -12.50 11.77
CA THR A 222 4.66 -12.39 10.37
C THR A 222 5.57 -11.17 10.14
N SER A 223 6.69 -11.34 9.41
CA SER A 223 7.61 -10.24 9.08
C SER A 223 6.92 -9.24 8.13
N MET A 224 6.76 -7.99 8.56
CA MET A 224 5.94 -6.97 7.88
C MET A 224 6.74 -5.82 7.23
N ASP A 225 8.06 -5.95 7.07
CA ASP A 225 8.91 -4.84 6.62
C ASP A 225 9.16 -4.78 5.08
N GLN A 226 8.51 -5.60 4.24
CA GLN A 226 8.51 -5.31 2.79
C GLN A 226 7.43 -4.29 2.44
N GLU A 227 7.81 -3.07 2.05
CA GLU A 227 7.28 -2.33 0.88
C GLU A 227 7.55 -0.81 0.92
N SER A 228 8.36 -0.35 -0.04
CA SER A 228 8.71 1.05 -0.33
C SER A 228 7.78 1.72 -1.36
N GLY A 229 6.58 1.18 -1.61
CA GLY A 229 5.70 1.62 -2.71
C GLY A 229 4.63 2.67 -2.37
N LEU A 230 4.29 2.84 -1.09
CA LEU A 230 3.04 3.48 -0.61
C LEU A 230 2.85 4.98 -0.87
N THR A 231 3.84 5.71 -1.39
CA THR A 231 3.73 7.16 -1.58
C THR A 231 3.01 7.57 -2.87
N ASN A 232 2.82 6.67 -3.84
CA ASN A 232 2.26 6.99 -5.16
C ASN A 232 0.85 6.40 -5.44
N ILE A 233 0.22 5.71 -4.47
CA ILE A 233 -0.91 4.75 -4.69
C ILE A 233 -2.27 5.29 -4.19
N LEU A 234 -2.43 6.60 -4.07
CA LEU A 234 -3.49 7.16 -3.23
C LEU A 234 -4.36 8.19 -3.96
N ASP A 235 -4.31 8.19 -5.30
CA ASP A 235 -4.85 9.24 -6.15
C ASP A 235 -6.27 8.96 -6.75
N SER A 236 -6.85 7.78 -6.53
CA SER A 236 -8.13 7.37 -7.14
C SER A 236 -9.37 7.69 -6.28
N ASN A 237 -10.51 7.94 -6.95
CA ASN A 237 -11.82 8.25 -6.35
C ASN A 237 -12.69 6.99 -6.05
N GLU A 238 -12.17 5.79 -6.25
CA GLU A 238 -12.88 4.53 -5.99
C GLU A 238 -12.58 3.99 -4.58
N ASP A 239 -13.31 2.94 -4.17
CA ASP A 239 -13.22 2.34 -2.82
C ASP A 239 -11.76 1.99 -2.49
N PRO A 240 -11.09 2.69 -1.54
CA PRO A 240 -9.63 2.61 -1.32
C PRO A 240 -9.17 1.23 -0.89
N ILE A 241 -10.08 0.47 -0.31
CA ILE A 241 -9.80 -0.86 0.19
C ILE A 241 -9.53 -1.81 -0.97
N LYS A 242 -10.36 -1.73 -2.02
CA LYS A 242 -10.03 -2.36 -3.29
C LYS A 242 -8.87 -1.62 -3.94
N SER A 243 -8.94 -0.31 -4.16
CA SER A 243 -7.90 0.44 -4.88
C SER A 243 -6.47 0.31 -4.31
N VAL A 244 -6.24 0.13 -3.01
CA VAL A 244 -4.89 0.02 -2.42
C VAL A 244 -4.30 -1.38 -2.61
N GLU A 245 -5.09 -2.44 -2.34
CA GLU A 245 -4.68 -3.81 -2.68
C GLU A 245 -4.57 -3.96 -4.20
N GLU A 246 -5.55 -3.45 -4.95
CA GLU A 246 -5.58 -3.45 -6.40
C GLU A 246 -4.42 -2.66 -7.01
N GLU A 247 -4.03 -1.44 -6.58
CA GLU A 247 -2.91 -0.69 -7.20
C GLU A 247 -1.52 -1.13 -6.72
N ILE A 248 -1.34 -1.59 -5.48
CA ILE A 248 -0.07 -2.18 -5.04
C ILE A 248 0.18 -3.45 -5.85
N PHE A 249 -0.85 -4.30 -5.91
CA PHE A 249 -0.84 -5.54 -6.65
C PHE A 249 -0.68 -5.27 -8.14
N ARG A 250 -1.59 -4.53 -8.79
CA ARG A 250 -1.52 -4.13 -10.21
C ARG A 250 -0.20 -3.44 -10.52
N GLY A 251 0.23 -2.48 -9.70
CA GLY A 251 1.47 -1.76 -9.93
C GLY A 251 2.70 -2.67 -9.94
N LYS A 252 2.87 -3.53 -8.93
CA LYS A 252 4.03 -4.43 -8.85
C LYS A 252 3.92 -5.57 -9.88
N PHE A 253 2.78 -6.23 -9.95
CA PHE A 253 2.49 -7.32 -10.87
C PHE A 253 2.60 -6.89 -12.34
N PHE A 254 2.01 -5.75 -12.71
CA PHE A 254 2.08 -5.24 -14.09
C PHE A 254 3.50 -4.82 -14.44
N LYS A 255 4.24 -4.21 -13.50
CA LYS A 255 5.65 -3.88 -13.70
C LYS A 255 6.50 -5.13 -13.91
N GLU A 256 6.27 -6.19 -13.13
CA GLU A 256 7.01 -7.46 -13.26
C GLU A 256 6.73 -8.11 -14.62
N ILE A 257 5.46 -8.26 -15.02
CA ILE A 257 5.10 -8.82 -16.34
C ILE A 257 5.62 -7.95 -17.48
N ALA A 258 5.49 -6.63 -17.39
CA ALA A 258 6.02 -5.71 -18.41
C ALA A 258 7.54 -5.78 -18.49
N THR A 259 8.24 -5.91 -17.36
CA THR A 259 9.71 -6.04 -17.29
C THR A 259 10.17 -7.36 -17.90
N GLU A 260 9.50 -8.46 -17.55
CA GLU A 260 9.77 -9.78 -18.11
C GLU A 260 9.57 -9.78 -19.64
N LYS A 261 8.41 -9.32 -20.12
CA LYS A 261 8.08 -9.29 -21.56
C LYS A 261 9.02 -8.39 -22.36
N SER A 262 9.34 -7.21 -21.84
CA SER A 262 10.25 -6.28 -22.51
C SER A 262 11.68 -6.82 -22.54
N SER A 263 12.14 -7.47 -21.47
CA SER A 263 13.47 -8.10 -21.41
C SER A 263 13.57 -9.28 -22.38
N ASN A 264 12.48 -10.01 -22.58
CA ASN A 264 12.35 -11.11 -23.54
C ASN A 264 11.85 -10.67 -24.92
N SER A 265 12.00 -9.37 -25.27
CA SER A 265 11.48 -8.79 -26.52
C SER A 265 11.94 -9.50 -27.80
N HIS A 266 13.09 -10.17 -27.78
CA HIS A 266 13.63 -10.91 -28.92
C HIS A 266 12.81 -12.15 -29.30
N HIS A 267 12.07 -12.73 -28.35
CA HIS A 267 11.14 -13.85 -28.55
C HIS A 267 9.75 -13.42 -29.02
N LEU A 268 9.46 -12.11 -29.06
CA LEU A 268 8.16 -11.61 -29.50
C LEU A 268 8.05 -11.60 -31.03
N ARG A 269 6.81 -11.62 -31.53
CA ARG A 269 6.52 -11.53 -32.98
C ARG A 269 7.21 -10.30 -33.59
N PRO A 270 7.71 -10.36 -34.84
CA PRO A 270 8.49 -9.27 -35.44
C PRO A 270 7.81 -7.89 -35.37
N ALA A 271 6.49 -7.84 -35.54
CA ALA A 271 5.72 -6.60 -35.49
C ALA A 271 5.66 -5.95 -34.09
N ILE A 272 5.76 -6.73 -33.01
CA ILE A 272 5.87 -6.22 -31.64
C ILE A 272 7.33 -5.90 -31.32
N ARG A 273 8.26 -6.76 -31.74
CA ARG A 273 9.70 -6.60 -31.50
C ARG A 273 10.25 -5.27 -32.03
N ILE A 274 9.72 -4.79 -33.16
CA ILE A 274 10.16 -3.53 -33.79
C ILE A 274 9.92 -2.29 -32.93
N LEU A 275 9.02 -2.37 -31.92
CA LEU A 275 8.75 -1.29 -30.99
C LEU A 275 9.96 -1.00 -30.08
N GLY A 276 10.79 -2.01 -29.81
CA GLY A 276 11.90 -1.92 -28.86
C GLY A 276 11.46 -2.12 -27.41
N LYS A 277 12.44 -2.45 -26.55
CA LYS A 277 12.23 -2.86 -25.16
C LYS A 277 11.35 -1.88 -24.37
N GLU A 278 11.66 -0.59 -24.42
CA GLU A 278 10.95 0.45 -23.67
C GLU A 278 9.47 0.56 -24.09
N LYS A 279 9.18 0.62 -25.39
CA LYS A 279 7.80 0.69 -25.87
C LYS A 279 7.02 -0.59 -25.61
N ILE A 280 7.68 -1.75 -25.61
CA ILE A 280 7.05 -3.03 -25.22
C ILE A 280 6.65 -3.00 -23.75
N TYR A 281 7.53 -2.50 -22.87
CA TYR A 281 7.23 -2.32 -21.46
C TYR A 281 5.99 -1.45 -21.28
N GLN A 282 5.98 -0.26 -21.90
CA GLN A 282 4.86 0.68 -21.82
C GLN A 282 3.57 0.10 -22.42
N LEU A 283 3.66 -0.64 -23.53
CA LEU A 283 2.52 -1.32 -24.16
C LEU A 283 1.91 -2.34 -23.21
N VAL A 284 2.74 -3.25 -22.67
CA VAL A 284 2.27 -4.31 -21.76
C VAL A 284 1.70 -3.70 -20.49
N TYR A 285 2.39 -2.74 -19.88
CA TYR A 285 1.89 -2.06 -18.68
C TYR A 285 0.53 -1.42 -18.95
N ARG A 286 0.37 -0.69 -20.05
CA ARG A 286 -0.89 -0.01 -20.39
C ARG A 286 -2.02 -0.96 -20.76
N ILE A 287 -1.72 -2.10 -21.37
CA ILE A 287 -2.70 -3.18 -21.59
C ILE A 287 -3.20 -3.71 -20.25
N LEU A 288 -2.28 -4.07 -19.35
CA LEU A 288 -2.63 -4.62 -18.04
C LEU A 288 -3.39 -3.60 -17.19
N ASP A 289 -2.94 -2.34 -17.18
CA ASP A 289 -3.59 -1.22 -16.51
C ASP A 289 -5.00 -0.95 -17.05
N SER A 290 -5.22 -1.22 -18.33
CA SER A 290 -6.55 -1.11 -18.92
C SER A 290 -7.52 -2.24 -18.54
N PHE A 291 -7.06 -3.33 -17.92
CA PHE A 291 -7.94 -4.41 -17.47
C PHE A 291 -8.89 -3.91 -16.37
N GLY A 292 -10.19 -4.14 -16.57
CA GLY A 292 -11.26 -3.60 -15.71
C GLY A 292 -11.88 -2.30 -16.22
N TYR A 293 -11.27 -1.64 -17.21
CA TYR A 293 -11.86 -0.49 -17.90
C TYR A 293 -12.47 -0.90 -19.26
N ASP A 294 -13.45 -0.11 -19.71
CA ASP A 294 -14.35 -0.36 -20.84
C ASP A 294 -13.65 -0.76 -22.17
N GLU A 295 -14.36 -1.48 -23.04
CA GLU A 295 -13.84 -2.12 -24.29
C GLU A 295 -13.24 -1.14 -25.30
N ASN A 296 -13.54 0.16 -25.17
CA ASN A 296 -12.99 1.23 -26.02
C ASN A 296 -11.47 1.48 -25.84
N SER A 297 -10.82 0.78 -24.90
CA SER A 297 -9.38 0.90 -24.63
C SER A 297 -8.49 0.23 -25.68
N ASP A 298 -8.84 -0.95 -26.20
CA ASP A 298 -7.93 -1.76 -27.03
C ASP A 298 -7.55 -1.10 -28.37
N ALA A 299 -8.53 -0.52 -29.08
CA ALA A 299 -8.27 0.16 -30.35
C ALA A 299 -7.41 1.42 -30.17
N LYS A 300 -7.62 2.14 -29.06
CA LYS A 300 -6.86 3.33 -28.70
C LYS A 300 -5.42 2.95 -28.34
N ILE A 301 -5.23 1.93 -27.51
CA ILE A 301 -3.90 1.43 -27.14
C ILE A 301 -3.15 0.96 -28.39
N ALA A 302 -3.79 0.16 -29.26
CA ALA A 302 -3.18 -0.29 -30.51
C ALA A 302 -2.68 0.89 -31.36
N ASN A 303 -3.50 1.93 -31.53
CA ASN A 303 -3.15 3.11 -32.30
C ASN A 303 -2.00 3.92 -31.67
N ASP A 304 -2.02 4.12 -30.36
CA ASP A 304 -0.99 4.86 -29.62
C ASP A 304 0.41 4.22 -29.74
N PHE A 305 0.46 2.90 -29.94
CA PHE A 305 1.71 2.17 -30.17
C PHE A 305 1.98 1.86 -31.65
N GLY A 306 1.18 2.38 -32.59
CA GLY A 306 1.36 2.17 -34.02
C GLY A 306 1.14 0.73 -34.48
N LEU A 307 0.29 -0.02 -33.77
CA LEU A 307 -0.05 -1.41 -34.08
C LEU A 307 -1.35 -1.50 -34.87
N SER A 308 -1.38 -2.39 -35.86
CA SER A 308 -2.65 -2.75 -36.50
C SER A 308 -3.58 -3.47 -35.52
N LYS A 309 -4.90 -3.35 -35.70
CA LYS A 309 -5.89 -4.08 -34.88
C LYS A 309 -5.61 -5.58 -34.85
N ALA A 310 -5.24 -6.17 -35.99
CA ALA A 310 -4.91 -7.59 -36.09
C ALA A 310 -3.63 -7.96 -35.30
N THR A 311 -2.61 -7.11 -35.36
CA THR A 311 -1.37 -7.30 -34.61
C THR A 311 -1.62 -7.23 -33.10
N TYR A 312 -2.36 -6.22 -32.64
CA TYR A 312 -2.72 -6.08 -31.24
C TYR A 312 -3.59 -7.26 -30.76
N SER A 313 -4.61 -7.64 -31.53
CA SER A 313 -5.52 -8.74 -31.18
C SER A 313 -4.77 -10.06 -30.95
N ARG A 314 -3.80 -10.41 -31.79
CA ARG A 314 -2.97 -11.61 -31.63
C ARG A 314 -1.98 -11.52 -30.46
N PHE A 315 -1.59 -10.32 -30.06
CA PHE A 315 -0.67 -10.12 -28.95
C PHE A 315 -1.40 -10.11 -27.60
N ALA A 316 -2.50 -9.36 -27.50
CA ALA A 316 -3.15 -9.03 -26.24
C ALA A 316 -4.67 -8.80 -26.35
N GLY A 317 -5.31 -9.18 -27.46
CA GLY A 317 -6.76 -8.99 -27.61
C GLY A 317 -7.54 -9.65 -26.47
N ARG A 318 -8.69 -9.08 -26.08
CA ARG A 318 -9.55 -9.64 -25.01
C ARG A 318 -10.59 -10.64 -25.54
N ASP A 319 -11.00 -10.48 -26.79
CA ASP A 319 -12.07 -11.25 -27.42
C ASP A 319 -11.64 -12.60 -28.03
N TRP A 320 -10.49 -13.16 -27.65
CA TRP A 320 -10.01 -14.44 -28.21
C TRP A 320 -10.91 -15.64 -27.88
N ARG A 321 -11.89 -15.45 -26.98
CA ARG A 321 -12.94 -16.42 -26.66
C ARG A 321 -14.13 -16.37 -27.63
N LYS A 322 -14.28 -15.30 -28.42
CA LYS A 322 -15.40 -15.10 -29.34
C LYS A 322 -14.99 -15.57 -30.75
N GLY A 323 -15.07 -16.88 -31.02
CA GLY A 323 -14.86 -17.44 -32.36
C GLY A 323 -14.57 -18.95 -32.37
N ASP A 324 -14.57 -19.55 -33.57
CA ASP A 324 -14.28 -20.98 -33.78
C ASP A 324 -12.78 -21.32 -33.65
N SER A 325 -11.90 -20.32 -33.65
CA SER A 325 -10.45 -20.48 -33.49
C SER A 325 -9.98 -20.00 -32.11
N PHE A 326 -9.53 -20.93 -31.26
CA PHE A 326 -9.05 -20.68 -29.89
C PHE A 326 -7.57 -20.24 -29.84
N GLU A 327 -7.11 -19.36 -30.73
CA GLU A 327 -5.72 -18.88 -30.65
C GLU A 327 -5.58 -17.89 -29.47
N ILE A 328 -5.10 -18.39 -28.33
CA ILE A 328 -4.85 -17.58 -27.13
C ILE A 328 -3.70 -16.61 -27.40
N PRO A 329 -3.88 -15.29 -27.20
CA PRO A 329 -2.83 -14.31 -27.45
C PRO A 329 -1.60 -14.50 -26.55
N ASP A 330 -0.44 -14.13 -27.09
CA ASP A 330 0.87 -14.39 -26.46
C ASP A 330 1.03 -13.74 -25.06
N LEU A 331 0.34 -12.63 -24.79
CA LEU A 331 0.37 -11.98 -23.48
C LEU A 331 -0.43 -12.78 -22.43
N TRP A 332 -1.60 -13.30 -22.80
CA TRP A 332 -2.46 -14.08 -21.89
C TRP A 332 -1.79 -15.39 -21.44
N LYS A 333 -1.04 -16.06 -22.33
CA LYS A 333 -0.27 -17.25 -21.98
C LYS A 333 0.75 -16.97 -20.86
N ASN A 334 1.47 -15.84 -20.93
CA ASN A 334 2.41 -15.47 -19.87
C ASN A 334 1.73 -15.01 -18.59
N ILE A 335 0.67 -14.20 -18.68
CA ILE A 335 -0.09 -13.78 -17.49
C ILE A 335 -0.53 -15.02 -16.72
N ALA A 336 -1.11 -16.02 -17.40
CA ALA A 336 -1.56 -17.24 -16.76
C ALA A 336 -0.42 -18.00 -16.06
N HIS A 337 0.76 -18.10 -16.68
CA HIS A 337 1.93 -18.72 -16.06
C HIS A 337 2.44 -17.96 -14.83
N VAL A 338 2.59 -16.64 -14.93
CA VAL A 338 3.08 -15.80 -13.81
C VAL A 338 2.09 -15.87 -12.65
N VAL A 339 0.79 -15.73 -12.93
CA VAL A 339 -0.25 -15.81 -11.90
C VAL A 339 -0.31 -17.18 -11.25
N ALA A 340 -0.19 -18.26 -12.01
CA ALA A 340 -0.23 -19.61 -11.45
C ALA A 340 1.04 -20.00 -10.68
N SER A 341 2.15 -19.29 -10.89
CA SER A 341 3.42 -19.59 -10.23
C SER A 341 3.53 -18.94 -8.85
N ASP A 342 2.73 -17.92 -8.55
CA ASP A 342 2.70 -17.21 -7.28
C ASP A 342 1.32 -17.32 -6.63
N PRO A 343 1.19 -17.97 -5.45
CA PRO A 343 -0.09 -18.12 -4.75
C PRO A 343 -0.80 -16.79 -4.46
N ILE A 344 -0.05 -15.74 -4.15
CA ILE A 344 -0.59 -14.40 -3.88
C ILE A 344 -1.22 -13.84 -5.15
N PHE A 345 -0.55 -14.05 -6.29
CA PHE A 345 -1.09 -13.60 -7.57
C PHE A 345 -2.33 -14.39 -7.99
N PHE A 346 -2.35 -15.68 -7.71
CA PHE A 346 -3.49 -16.54 -8.01
C PHE A 346 -4.73 -16.18 -7.19
N GLU A 347 -4.57 -15.96 -5.88
CA GLU A 347 -5.67 -15.52 -5.01
C GLU A 347 -6.27 -14.19 -5.49
N ALA A 348 -5.44 -13.19 -5.78
CA ALA A 348 -5.93 -11.91 -6.31
C ALA A 348 -6.67 -12.10 -7.64
N ALA A 349 -6.17 -12.92 -8.56
CA ALA A 349 -6.85 -13.19 -9.81
C ALA A 349 -8.22 -13.89 -9.64
N ILE A 350 -8.39 -14.68 -8.58
CA ILE A 350 -9.70 -15.22 -8.18
C ILE A 350 -10.63 -14.08 -7.78
N ASP A 351 -10.15 -13.13 -6.97
CA ASP A 351 -10.93 -11.99 -6.49
C ASP A 351 -11.42 -11.07 -7.63
N TYR A 352 -10.67 -11.02 -8.73
CA TYR A 352 -11.06 -10.31 -9.96
C TYR A 352 -11.93 -11.12 -10.93
N GLY A 353 -12.31 -12.36 -10.58
CA GLY A 353 -13.09 -13.22 -11.46
C GLY A 353 -12.32 -13.70 -12.70
N LEU A 354 -10.98 -13.68 -12.66
CA LEU A 354 -10.13 -14.15 -13.75
C LEU A 354 -9.78 -15.64 -13.65
N LYS A 355 -10.20 -16.32 -12.58
CA LYS A 355 -9.92 -17.74 -12.32
C LYS A 355 -10.16 -18.62 -13.53
N ASP A 356 -11.38 -18.62 -14.07
CA ASP A 356 -11.76 -19.46 -15.22
C ASP A 356 -10.97 -19.11 -16.50
N SER A 357 -10.47 -17.87 -16.59
CA SER A 357 -9.60 -17.45 -17.70
C SER A 357 -8.21 -18.02 -17.58
N ILE A 358 -7.66 -17.99 -16.38
CA ILE A 358 -6.32 -18.50 -16.11
C ILE A 358 -6.30 -20.02 -16.20
N GLU A 359 -7.23 -20.71 -15.55
CA GLU A 359 -7.33 -22.17 -15.60
C GLU A 359 -7.51 -22.69 -17.04
N PHE A 360 -8.38 -22.05 -17.82
CA PHE A 360 -8.56 -22.39 -19.23
C PHE A 360 -7.26 -22.22 -20.04
N VAL A 361 -6.56 -21.08 -19.87
CA VAL A 361 -5.32 -20.82 -20.60
C VAL A 361 -4.26 -21.87 -20.27
N LEU A 362 -4.13 -22.23 -18.99
CA LEU A 362 -3.19 -23.26 -18.54
C LEU A 362 -3.55 -24.64 -19.09
N GLU A 363 -4.84 -24.99 -19.13
CA GLU A 363 -5.31 -26.25 -19.70
C GLU A 363 -4.93 -26.37 -21.19
N VAL A 364 -5.14 -25.30 -21.97
CA VAL A 364 -4.77 -25.28 -23.39
C VAL A 364 -3.25 -25.41 -23.57
N ILE A 365 -2.46 -24.67 -22.79
CA ILE A 365 -0.98 -24.75 -22.85
C ILE A 365 -0.49 -26.17 -22.51
N SER A 366 -1.13 -26.84 -21.54
CA SER A 366 -0.77 -28.22 -21.16
C SER A 366 -1.06 -29.27 -22.23
N LYS A 367 -1.96 -28.96 -23.18
CA LYS A 367 -2.29 -29.85 -24.32
C LYS A 367 -1.40 -29.60 -25.54
N GLU A 368 -0.76 -28.42 -25.62
CA GLU A 368 0.16 -28.04 -26.70
C GLU A 368 1.58 -28.58 -26.47
N ASN A 369 1.94 -28.93 -25.23
CA ASN A 369 3.22 -29.56 -24.86
C ASN A 369 3.04 -31.07 -24.64
#